data_AF-A0A9W4T7T7-F1
#
_entry.id   AF-A0A9W4T7T7-F1
#
_cell.length_a   1.000
_cell.length_b   1.000
_cell.length_c   1.000
_cell.angle_alpha   90.00
_cell.angle_beta   90.00
_cell.angle_gamma   90.00
#
_symmetry.space_group_name_H-M   'P 1'
#
loop_
_entity.id
_entity.type
_entity.pdbx_description
1 polymer ?
#
loop_
_entity_poly.entity_id
_entity_poly.type
_entity_poly.pdbx_seq_one_letter_code
_entity_poly.pdbx_strand_id
1 'polypeptide(L)'
;FGLSKNMNSQNSTIYIGTFGRIPYVDPNKLLDLKFKYEKASDIYSYGVLMWEISSGVPPFKELINKGDLVLLRLSIIDGYRENVIEETPEDYKKLYEKCWNSIPENRPKFNL
;
A
#
# COMPACT_ATOMS: atom_id res chain seq x y z
N PHE A 1 16.30 4.24 7.07
CA PHE A 1 15.31 3.23 6.62
C PHE A 1 15.95 2.31 5.57
N GLY A 2 15.46 1.08 5.35
CA GLY A 2 15.98 0.20 4.28
C GLY A 2 16.39 -1.23 4.67
N LEU A 3 16.10 -1.68 5.90
CA LEU A 3 16.44 -3.03 6.38
C LEU A 3 15.84 -4.16 5.52
N SER A 4 14.71 -3.92 4.85
CA SER A 4 14.05 -4.88 3.97
C SER A 4 14.84 -5.23 2.70
N LYS A 5 15.79 -4.39 2.27
CA LYS A 5 16.59 -4.63 1.05
C LYS A 5 17.65 -5.73 1.24
N ASN A 6 18.08 -5.99 2.49
CA ASN A 6 19.13 -6.96 2.79
C ASN A 6 18.61 -8.42 2.94
N MET A 7 17.30 -8.66 2.80
CA MET A 7 16.69 -9.99 2.93
C MET A 7 16.59 -10.78 1.61
N ASN A 8 17.29 -10.37 0.55
CA ASN A 8 17.20 -10.98 -0.79
C ASN A 8 17.85 -12.37 -0.95
N SER A 9 18.21 -13.08 0.14
CA SER A 9 18.78 -14.45 0.07
C SER A 9 17.77 -15.57 0.25
N GLN A 10 16.48 -15.27 0.42
CA GLN A 10 15.47 -16.32 0.40
C GLN A 10 14.44 -15.96 -0.65
N ASN A 11 14.08 -16.93 -1.48
CA ASN A 11 12.91 -16.92 -2.33
C ASN A 11 11.65 -16.74 -1.46
N SER A 12 11.47 -15.57 -0.87
CA SER A 12 10.31 -15.25 -0.07
C SER A 12 9.18 -15.02 -1.05
N THR A 13 8.59 -16.12 -1.47
CA THR A 13 7.16 -16.19 -1.73
C THR A 13 6.48 -15.21 -0.79
N ILE A 14 5.76 -14.24 -1.34
CA ILE A 14 4.95 -13.19 -0.68
C ILE A 14 3.96 -13.78 0.35
N TYR A 15 3.98 -15.09 0.58
CA TYR A 15 2.92 -15.85 1.21
C TYR A 15 3.17 -16.18 2.69
N ILE A 16 4.38 -16.03 3.25
CA ILE A 16 4.65 -16.56 4.62
C ILE A 16 4.92 -15.48 5.69
N GLY A 17 5.43 -14.29 5.33
CA GLY A 17 5.80 -13.23 6.30
C GLY A 17 5.12 -11.87 6.09
N THR A 18 4.14 -11.81 5.20
CA THR A 18 3.67 -10.55 4.56
C THR A 18 2.16 -10.33 4.69
N PHE A 19 1.44 -11.18 5.43
CA PHE A 19 -0.02 -11.07 5.63
C PHE A 19 -0.45 -9.65 6.03
N GLY A 20 0.22 -9.04 7.03
CA GLY A 20 -0.06 -7.67 7.47
C GLY A 20 0.62 -6.57 6.64
N ARG A 21 1.36 -6.91 5.59
CA ARG A 21 2.13 -5.95 4.77
C ARG A 21 1.51 -5.69 3.40
N ILE A 22 0.72 -6.62 2.87
CA ILE A 22 0.10 -6.51 1.52
C ILE A 22 -0.58 -5.15 1.29
N PRO A 23 -1.37 -4.60 2.22
CA PRO A 23 -1.98 -3.27 2.06
C PRO A 23 -1.00 -2.15 1.70
N TYR A 24 0.22 -2.21 2.23
CA TYR A 24 1.23 -1.18 2.10
C TYR A 24 2.19 -1.43 0.91
N VAL A 25 2.09 -2.57 0.22
CA VAL A 25 2.95 -2.88 -0.94
C VAL A 25 2.39 -2.19 -2.19
N ASP A 26 3.28 -1.55 -2.96
CA ASP A 26 2.93 -0.91 -4.23
C ASP A 26 2.16 -1.87 -5.15
N PRO A 27 0.99 -1.48 -5.70
CA PRO A 27 0.21 -2.31 -6.61
C PRO A 27 1.03 -2.84 -7.80
N ASN A 28 1.97 -2.06 -8.31
CA ASN A 28 2.83 -2.47 -9.42
C ASN A 28 3.81 -3.58 -9.00
N LYS A 29 4.26 -3.57 -7.74
CA LYS A 29 5.07 -4.66 -7.17
C LYS A 29 4.24 -5.90 -6.89
N LEU A 30 2.98 -5.73 -6.50
CA LEU A 30 2.03 -6.84 -6.35
C LEU A 30 1.71 -7.46 -7.70
N LEU A 31 1.64 -6.69 -8.79
CA LEU A 31 1.39 -7.17 -10.14
C LEU A 31 2.63 -7.87 -10.73
N ASP A 32 3.79 -7.22 -10.71
CA ASP A 32 5.05 -7.74 -11.25
C ASP A 32 6.14 -7.82 -10.18
N LEU A 33 6.58 -9.04 -9.88
CA LEU A 33 7.66 -9.30 -8.93
C LEU A 33 9.01 -8.70 -9.39
N LYS A 34 9.18 -8.42 -10.68
CA LYS A 34 10.38 -7.77 -11.22
C LYS A 34 10.34 -6.24 -11.09
N PHE A 35 9.17 -5.65 -10.80
CA PHE A 35 9.05 -4.23 -10.51
C PHE A 35 10.00 -3.84 -9.38
N LYS A 36 10.80 -2.79 -9.59
CA LYS A 36 11.76 -2.32 -8.60
C LYS A 36 11.04 -1.40 -7.63
N TYR A 37 11.34 -1.53 -6.34
CA TYR A 37 10.90 -0.55 -5.36
C TYR A 37 11.60 0.79 -5.65
N GLU A 38 10.80 1.82 -5.85
CA GLU A 38 11.25 3.19 -6.09
C GLU A 38 10.67 4.14 -5.03
N LYS A 39 11.09 5.42 -5.06
CA LYS A 39 10.54 6.44 -4.15
C LYS A 39 9.01 6.48 -4.20
N ALA A 40 8.41 6.34 -5.38
CA ALA A 40 6.96 6.31 -5.56
C ALA A 40 6.29 5.15 -4.81
N SER A 41 6.98 4.02 -4.59
CA SER A 41 6.48 2.91 -3.78
C SER A 41 6.42 3.27 -2.30
N ASP A 42 7.42 3.99 -1.79
CA ASP A 42 7.40 4.51 -0.42
C ASP A 42 6.25 5.53 -0.23
N ILE A 43 5.96 6.35 -1.26
CA ILE A 43 4.82 7.27 -1.27
C ILE A 43 3.49 6.52 -1.18
N TYR A 44 3.34 5.41 -1.90
CA TYR A 44 2.15 4.57 -1.81
C TYR A 44 1.95 4.04 -0.38
N SER A 45 2.98 3.44 0.20
CA SER A 45 2.94 2.93 1.59
C SER A 45 2.60 4.04 2.58
N TYR A 46 3.13 5.25 2.36
CA TYR A 46 2.84 6.43 3.17
C TYR A 46 1.37 6.84 3.07
N GLY A 47 0.76 6.81 1.88
CA GLY A 47 -0.68 7.09 1.71
C GLY A 47 -1.56 6.11 2.49
N VAL A 48 -1.26 4.82 2.42
CA VAL A 48 -1.98 3.78 3.19
C VAL A 48 -1.84 4.00 4.70
N LEU A 49 -0.63 4.32 5.17
CA LEU A 49 -0.37 4.64 6.57
C LEU A 49 -1.12 5.90 7.03
N MET A 50 -1.15 6.95 6.20
CA MET A 50 -1.89 8.17 6.49
C MET A 50 -3.38 7.90 6.67
N TRP A 51 -3.96 7.06 5.80
CA TRP A 51 -5.35 6.63 5.92
C TRP A 51 -5.59 5.84 7.20
N GLU A 52 -4.70 4.90 7.54
CA GLU A 52 -4.80 4.11 8.79
C GLU A 52 -4.76 4.99 10.03
N ILE A 53 -3.85 5.97 10.08
CA ILE A 53 -3.78 6.95 11.18
C ILE A 53 -5.09 7.71 11.28
N SER A 54 -5.67 8.07 10.14
CA SER A 54 -6.90 8.85 10.09
C SER A 54 -8.14 8.04 10.47
N SER A 55 -8.20 6.76 10.11
CA SER A 55 -9.34 5.88 10.39
C SER A 55 -9.26 5.23 11.76
N GLY A 56 -8.04 5.08 12.31
CA GLY A 56 -7.77 4.29 13.51
C GLY A 56 -7.96 2.79 13.30
N VAL A 57 -8.07 2.33 12.05
CA VAL A 57 -8.40 0.94 11.68
C VAL A 57 -7.35 0.38 10.72
N PRO A 58 -6.93 -0.90 10.86
CA PRO A 58 -6.04 -1.54 9.91
C PRO A 58 -6.60 -1.51 8.47
N PRO A 59 -5.77 -1.23 7.45
CA PRO A 59 -6.22 -1.15 6.06
C PRO A 59 -6.66 -2.52 5.53
N PHE A 60 -7.73 -2.52 4.76
CA PHE A 60 -8.44 -3.65 4.17
C PHE A 60 -8.89 -4.69 5.20
N LYS A 61 -9.19 -4.28 6.44
CA LYS A 61 -9.58 -5.17 7.55
C LYS A 61 -10.68 -6.16 7.14
N GLU A 62 -11.67 -5.74 6.38
CA GLU A 62 -12.76 -6.63 5.94
C GLU A 62 -12.28 -7.74 5.01
N LEU A 63 -11.45 -7.40 4.02
CA LEU A 63 -10.89 -8.38 3.07
C LEU A 63 -9.90 -9.31 3.77
N ILE A 64 -9.07 -8.77 4.67
CA ILE A 64 -8.14 -9.55 5.48
C ILE A 64 -8.88 -10.54 6.37
N ASN A 65 -9.97 -10.12 7.03
CA ASN A 65 -10.76 -10.99 7.91
C ASN A 65 -11.44 -12.14 7.16
N LYS A 66 -11.70 -11.98 5.85
CA LYS A 66 -12.20 -13.07 4.99
C LYS A 66 -11.14 -14.11 4.67
N GLY A 67 -9.87 -13.85 4.97
CA GLY A 67 -8.76 -14.78 4.79
C GLY A 67 -8.31 -14.97 3.33
N ASP A 68 -8.88 -14.23 2.39
CA ASP A 68 -8.55 -14.36 0.97
C ASP A 68 -7.50 -13.32 0.55
N LEU A 69 -6.23 -13.70 0.72
CA LEU A 69 -5.10 -12.86 0.32
C LEU A 69 -5.00 -12.67 -1.20
N VAL A 70 -5.49 -13.62 -1.99
CA VAL A 70 -5.48 -13.52 -3.45
C VAL A 70 -6.47 -12.45 -3.87
N LEU A 71 -7.67 -12.48 -3.30
CA LEU A 71 -8.67 -11.43 -3.51
C LEU A 71 -8.17 -10.07 -3.05
N LEU A 72 -7.54 -9.97 -1.87
CA LEU A 72 -6.95 -8.72 -1.40
C LEU A 72 -5.91 -8.18 -2.39
N ARG A 73 -4.98 -9.02 -2.82
CA ARG A 73 -3.94 -8.65 -3.79
C ARG A 73 -4.56 -8.16 -5.10
N LEU A 74 -5.50 -8.92 -5.67
CA LEU A 74 -6.15 -8.56 -6.94
C LEU A 74 -6.95 -7.26 -6.80
N SER A 75 -7.70 -7.09 -5.71
CA SER A 75 -8.46 -5.86 -5.43
C SER A 75 -7.55 -4.63 -5.43
N ILE A 76 -6.39 -4.70 -4.75
CA ILE A 76 -5.44 -3.58 -4.70
C ILE A 76 -4.87 -3.26 -6.09
N ILE A 77 -4.51 -4.29 -6.87
CA ILE A 77 -4.01 -4.17 -8.25
C ILE A 77 -5.07 -3.50 -9.14
N ASP A 78 -6.32 -3.89 -9.00
CA ASP A 78 -7.45 -3.37 -9.78
C ASP A 78 -7.88 -1.96 -9.34
N GLY A 79 -7.23 -1.40 -8.33
CA GLY A 79 -7.45 -0.03 -7.88
C GLY A 79 -8.48 0.13 -6.75
N TYR A 80 -8.94 -0.97 -6.13
CA TYR A 80 -9.75 -0.88 -4.92
C TYR A 80 -8.97 -0.16 -3.83
N ARG A 81 -9.62 0.81 -3.18
CA ARG A 81 -9.10 1.60 -2.06
C ARG A 81 -10.14 1.67 -0.97
N GLU A 82 -9.68 2.02 0.21
CA GLU A 82 -10.54 2.25 1.35
C GLU A 82 -11.46 3.46 1.16
N ASN A 83 -12.57 3.46 1.89
CA ASN A 83 -13.48 4.59 1.90
C ASN A 83 -12.84 5.80 2.57
N VAL A 84 -13.22 6.98 2.08
CA VAL A 84 -12.84 8.26 2.69
C VAL A 84 -13.48 8.39 4.07
N ILE A 85 -12.70 8.81 5.06
CA ILE A 85 -13.19 9.02 6.43
C ILE A 85 -13.75 10.43 6.54
N GLU A 86 -15.06 10.57 6.75
CA GLU A 86 -15.77 11.87 6.66
C GLU A 86 -15.18 12.95 7.57
N GLU A 87 -14.76 12.58 8.77
CA GLU A 87 -14.21 13.50 9.79
C GLU A 87 -12.79 14.00 9.50
N THR A 88 -12.11 13.40 8.51
CA THR A 88 -10.73 13.78 8.16
C THR A 88 -10.70 15.15 7.47
N PRO A 89 -9.75 16.04 7.83
CA PRO A 89 -9.56 17.31 7.13
C PRO A 89 -9.39 17.09 5.61
N GLU A 90 -10.05 17.94 4.81
CA GLU A 90 -10.12 17.77 3.36
C GLU A 90 -8.75 17.72 2.67
N ASP A 91 -7.81 18.55 3.11
CA ASP A 91 -6.45 18.55 2.54
C ASP A 91 -5.68 17.26 2.88
N TYR A 92 -5.96 16.67 4.05
CA TYR A 92 -5.37 15.40 4.46
C TYR A 92 -5.95 14.23 3.65
N LYS A 93 -7.27 14.26 3.36
CA LYS A 93 -7.94 13.31 2.44
C LYS A 93 -7.28 13.32 1.07
N LYS A 94 -7.25 14.51 0.44
CA LYS A 94 -6.63 14.70 -0.86
C LYS A 94 -5.18 14.23 -0.89
N LEU A 95 -4.44 14.45 0.21
CA LEU A 95 -3.04 14.05 0.29
C LEU A 95 -2.87 12.53 0.29
N TYR A 96 -3.54 11.79 1.19
CA TYR A 96 -3.39 10.32 1.18
C TYR A 96 -3.97 9.70 -0.09
N GLU A 97 -5.03 10.29 -0.65
CA GLU A 97 -5.62 9.84 -1.91
C GLU A 97 -4.67 9.98 -3.09
N LYS A 98 -3.92 11.09 -3.12
CA LYS A 98 -2.89 11.31 -4.13
C LYS A 98 -1.71 10.36 -3.93
N CYS A 99 -1.33 10.07 -2.68
CA CYS A 99 -0.24 9.17 -2.34
C CYS A 99 -0.47 7.73 -2.81
N TRP A 100 -1.67 7.17 -2.64
CA TRP A 100 -1.96 5.78 -2.98
C TRP A 100 -2.51 5.56 -4.41
N ASN A 101 -2.30 6.53 -5.31
CA ASN A 101 -2.71 6.43 -6.71
C ASN A 101 -2.09 5.19 -7.39
N SER A 102 -2.87 4.48 -8.21
CA SER A 102 -2.39 3.28 -8.91
C SER A 102 -1.23 3.58 -9.88
N ILE A 103 -1.25 4.77 -10.50
CA ILE A 103 -0.21 5.24 -11.43
C ILE A 103 0.90 5.94 -10.62
N PRO A 104 2.13 5.38 -10.56
CA PRO A 104 3.23 5.93 -9.77
C PRO A 104 3.56 7.39 -10.06
N GLU A 105 3.45 7.81 -11.32
CA GLU A 105 3.80 9.16 -11.79
C GLU A 105 2.82 10.23 -11.29
N ASN A 106 1.60 9.84 -10.93
CA ASN A 106 0.57 10.74 -10.40
C ASN A 106 0.70 10.96 -8.89
N ARG A 107 1.56 10.18 -8.21
CA ARG A 107 1.83 10.32 -6.78
C ARG A 107 2.67 11.57 -6.52
N PRO A 108 2.52 12.24 -5.36
CA PRO A 108 3.33 13.39 -5.03
C PRO A 108 4.82 13.01 -4.95
N LYS A 109 5.69 13.92 -5.37
CA LYS A 109 7.13 13.80 -5.17
C LYS A 109 7.50 14.52 -3.89
N PHE A 110 7.92 13.78 -2.87
CA PHE A 110 8.58 14.41 -1.74
C PHE A 110 10.05 14.66 -2.09
N ASN A 111 10.47 15.91 -1.95
CA ASN A 111 11.88 16.25 -1.87
C ASN A 111 12.36 15.86 -0.46
N LEU A 112 12.64 14.58 -0.28
CA LEU A 112 13.44 14.07 0.83
C LEU A 112 14.91 14.23 0.51
#